data_AF-A0A7S3S3T5-F1
#
_entry.id   AF-A0A7S3S3T5-F1
#
_cell.length_a   1.000
_cell.length_b   1.000
_cell.length_c   1.000
_cell.angle_alpha   90.00
_cell.angle_beta   90.00
_cell.angle_gamma   90.00
#
_symmetry.space_group_name_H-M   'P 1'
#
loop_
_entity.id
_entity.type
_entity.pdbx_description
1 polymer ?
#
loop_
_entity_poly.entity_id
_entity_poly.type
_entity_poly.pdbx_seq_one_letter_code
_entity_poly.pdbx_strand_id
1 'polypeptide(L)'
;DAVKGGRRRGSFGISAAARERSDEEEERQQQQEQRLNFSQMLVEAREGASHKIGLFGERGTLLQLRSAEAAPRFADASVDMVFVDADHSYEATLQDCQLWWPKLRVGGILAGHDFGSNPQVSEAIVDFVEQTLGPQAKIHVDADWTFYVIRAGSMAAAQ
;
A
#
# COMPACT_ATOMS: atom_id res chain seq x y z
N ASP A 1 27.18 -45.09 64.62
CA ASP A 1 26.13 -45.21 63.60
C ASP A 1 25.84 -43.88 62.94
N ALA A 2 26.15 -43.78 61.65
CA ALA A 2 26.08 -42.55 60.86
C ALA A 2 24.68 -42.33 60.27
N VAL A 3 24.13 -41.14 60.52
CA VAL A 3 22.85 -40.65 59.99
C VAL A 3 22.98 -40.36 58.49
N LYS A 4 22.31 -41.14 57.64
CA LYS A 4 22.14 -40.83 56.20
C LYS A 4 20.91 -39.94 56.01
N GLY A 5 21.13 -38.63 55.93
CA GLY A 5 20.13 -37.66 55.50
C GLY A 5 19.94 -37.65 53.99
N GLY A 6 18.81 -38.16 53.50
CA GLY A 6 18.43 -38.09 52.10
C GLY A 6 17.99 -36.68 51.70
N ARG A 7 18.71 -36.04 50.78
CA ARG A 7 18.23 -34.81 50.11
C ARG A 7 17.20 -35.17 49.05
N ARG A 8 15.92 -34.86 49.28
CA ARG A 8 14.91 -34.82 48.22
C ARG A 8 15.17 -33.58 47.35
N ARG A 9 15.59 -33.78 46.10
CA ARG A 9 15.55 -32.74 45.07
C ARG A 9 14.09 -32.54 44.67
N GLY A 10 13.49 -31.42 45.09
CA GLY A 10 12.19 -30.98 44.60
C GLY A 10 12.32 -30.48 43.16
N SER A 11 11.73 -31.20 42.22
CA SER A 11 11.47 -30.71 40.86
C SER A 11 10.32 -29.71 40.93
N PHE A 12 10.63 -28.41 40.87
CA PHE A 12 9.62 -27.38 40.64
C PHE A 12 9.33 -27.32 39.14
N GLY A 13 8.44 -28.18 38.67
CA GLY A 13 7.88 -28.08 37.33
C GLY A 13 6.84 -26.98 37.29
N ILE A 14 7.07 -25.94 36.50
CA ILE A 14 6.03 -24.95 36.14
C ILE A 14 4.92 -25.74 35.41
N SER A 15 3.66 -25.58 35.82
CA SER A 15 2.54 -26.29 35.20
C SER A 15 2.38 -25.87 33.74
N ALA A 16 1.91 -26.78 32.87
CA ALA A 16 1.68 -26.50 31.45
C ALA A 16 0.81 -25.25 31.25
N ALA A 17 -0.27 -25.12 32.03
CA ALA A 17 -1.16 -23.96 32.00
C ALA A 17 -0.49 -22.64 32.43
N ALA A 18 0.58 -22.67 33.23
CA ALA A 18 1.35 -21.47 33.57
C ALA A 18 2.37 -21.09 32.48
N ARG A 19 2.80 -22.06 31.65
CA ARG A 19 3.62 -21.79 30.45
C ARG A 19 2.77 -21.26 29.30
N GLU A 20 1.60 -21.84 29.06
CA GLU A 20 0.67 -21.36 28.03
C GLU A 20 0.25 -19.90 28.29
N ARG A 21 -0.02 -19.54 29.56
CA ARG A 21 -0.32 -18.14 29.93
C ARG A 21 0.86 -17.19 29.71
N SER A 22 2.11 -17.63 29.92
CA SER A 22 3.27 -16.78 29.64
C SER A 22 3.49 -16.59 28.15
N ASP A 23 3.32 -17.65 27.35
CA ASP A 23 3.49 -17.59 25.91
C ASP A 23 2.44 -16.65 25.26
N GLU A 24 1.18 -16.72 25.70
CA GLU A 24 0.15 -15.78 25.24
C GLU A 24 0.39 -14.33 25.68
N GLU A 25 0.97 -14.10 26.86
CA GLU A 25 1.33 -12.75 27.32
C GLU A 25 2.47 -12.16 26.51
N GLU A 26 3.49 -12.97 26.17
CA GLU A 26 4.60 -12.58 25.30
C GLU A 26 4.12 -12.26 23.88
N GLU A 27 3.24 -13.08 23.29
CA GLU A 27 2.64 -12.81 21.98
C GLU A 27 1.85 -11.49 21.96
N ARG A 28 1.05 -11.23 23.00
CA ARG A 28 0.29 -9.97 23.14
C ARG A 28 1.22 -8.76 23.23
N GLN A 29 2.33 -8.87 23.97
CA GLN A 29 3.33 -7.81 24.07
C GLN A 29 4.01 -7.54 22.73
N GLN A 30 4.41 -8.59 22.00
CA GLN A 30 5.02 -8.46 20.67
C GLN A 30 4.07 -7.80 19.67
N GLN A 31 2.79 -8.21 19.65
CA GLN A 31 1.79 -7.58 18.79
C GLN A 31 1.56 -6.11 19.15
N GLN A 32 1.55 -5.78 20.43
CA GLN A 32 1.42 -4.40 20.89
C GLN A 32 2.64 -3.56 20.47
N GLU A 33 3.85 -4.08 20.62
CA GLU A 33 5.09 -3.41 20.23
C GLU A 33 5.14 -3.20 18.71
N GLN A 34 4.79 -4.22 17.90
CA GLN A 34 4.71 -4.09 16.44
C GLN A 34 3.71 -3.01 16.02
N ARG A 35 2.54 -2.95 16.68
CA ARG A 35 1.54 -1.89 16.43
C ARG A 35 2.07 -0.50 16.78
N LEU A 36 2.77 -0.36 17.91
CA LEU A 36 3.38 0.91 18.31
C LEU A 36 4.47 1.34 17.30
N ASN A 37 5.33 0.41 16.88
CA ASN A 37 6.38 0.68 15.89
C ASN A 37 5.77 1.09 14.54
N PHE A 38 4.74 0.40 14.07
CA PHE A 38 4.04 0.76 12.84
C PHE A 38 3.37 2.14 12.93
N SER A 39 2.71 2.43 14.05
CA SER A 39 2.15 3.76 14.34
C SER A 39 3.21 4.86 14.25
N GLN A 40 4.37 4.64 14.88
CA GLN A 40 5.48 5.60 14.87
C GLN A 40 6.02 5.82 13.46
N MET A 41 6.22 4.73 12.69
CA MET A 41 6.65 4.80 11.29
C MET A 41 5.68 5.61 10.43
N LEU A 42 4.37 5.46 10.62
CA LEU A 42 3.36 6.24 9.89
C LEU A 42 3.42 7.74 10.23
N VAL A 43 3.67 8.08 11.50
CA VAL A 43 3.86 9.47 11.92
C VAL A 43 5.10 10.05 11.24
N GLU A 44 6.22 9.34 11.24
CA GLU A 44 7.45 9.79 10.60
C GLU A 44 7.32 9.95 9.09
N ALA A 45 6.68 9.00 8.42
CA ALA A 45 6.39 9.08 6.99
C ALA A 45 5.54 10.31 6.67
N ARG A 46 4.50 10.58 7.47
CA ARG A 46 3.63 11.75 7.32
C ARG A 46 4.41 13.05 7.52
N GLU A 47 5.17 13.17 8.60
CA GLU A 47 5.95 14.39 8.89
C GLU A 47 7.01 14.62 7.81
N GLY A 48 7.68 13.56 7.36
CA GLY A 48 8.62 13.61 6.24
C GLY A 48 7.96 14.08 4.94
N ALA A 49 6.78 13.55 4.60
CA ALA A 49 6.01 13.99 3.44
C ALA A 49 5.57 15.45 3.56
N SER A 50 5.03 15.85 4.72
CA SER A 50 4.59 17.22 4.99
C SER A 50 5.75 18.21 4.88
N HIS A 51 6.90 17.88 5.44
CA HIS A 51 8.11 18.71 5.35
C HIS A 51 8.55 18.89 3.89
N LYS A 52 8.69 17.79 3.13
CA LYS A 52 9.12 17.82 1.72
C LYS A 52 8.15 18.61 0.83
N ILE A 53 6.85 18.38 1.00
CA ILE A 53 5.80 19.08 0.23
C ILE A 53 5.75 20.56 0.61
N GLY A 54 5.93 20.89 1.90
CA GLY A 54 5.93 22.26 2.40
C GLY A 54 7.01 23.16 1.77
N LEU A 55 8.11 22.57 1.26
CA LEU A 55 9.14 23.30 0.51
C LEU A 55 8.61 23.95 -0.79
N PHE A 56 7.46 23.51 -1.29
CA PHE A 56 6.86 24.00 -2.53
C PHE A 56 5.72 25.02 -2.30
N GLY A 57 5.42 25.38 -1.05
CA GLY A 57 4.37 26.34 -0.69
C GLY A 57 3.02 25.92 -1.27
N GLU A 58 2.29 26.85 -1.88
CA GLU A 58 0.96 26.60 -2.47
C GLU A 58 0.99 25.63 -3.67
N ARG A 59 2.17 25.31 -4.22
CA ARG A 59 2.31 24.36 -5.35
C ARG A 59 2.26 22.90 -4.91
N GLY A 60 2.26 22.61 -3.62
CA GLY A 60 2.19 21.26 -3.07
C GLY A 60 1.17 21.16 -1.94
N THR A 61 0.30 20.15 -2.00
CA THR A 61 -0.69 19.88 -0.95
C THR A 61 -0.66 18.40 -0.59
N LEU A 62 -0.56 18.10 0.70
CA LEU A 62 -0.66 16.73 1.23
C LEU A 62 -2.11 16.46 1.63
N LEU A 63 -2.72 15.45 1.02
CA LEU A 63 -4.04 14.94 1.40
C LEU A 63 -3.87 13.59 2.12
N GLN A 64 -4.12 13.57 3.43
CA GLN A 64 -4.10 12.33 4.21
C GLN A 64 -5.46 11.64 4.11
N LEU A 65 -5.69 10.95 3.00
CA LEU A 65 -6.97 10.32 2.64
C LEU A 65 -6.72 9.02 1.89
N ARG A 66 -7.67 8.08 1.94
CA ARG A 66 -7.67 6.94 1.02
C ARG A 66 -8.07 7.41 -0.38
N SER A 67 -7.66 6.70 -1.43
CA SER A 67 -8.02 7.04 -2.82
C SER A 67 -9.52 7.23 -3.02
N ALA A 68 -10.35 6.36 -2.41
CA ALA A 68 -11.80 6.45 -2.48
C ALA A 68 -12.38 7.75 -1.88
N GLU A 69 -11.65 8.39 -0.96
CA GLU A 69 -12.04 9.65 -0.32
C GLU A 69 -11.38 10.87 -0.99
N ALA A 70 -10.21 10.67 -1.61
CA ALA A 70 -9.45 11.71 -2.29
C ALA A 70 -9.96 11.98 -3.71
N ALA A 71 -10.12 10.95 -4.53
CA ALA A 71 -10.49 11.07 -5.93
C ALA A 71 -11.79 11.89 -6.17
N PRO A 72 -12.86 11.74 -5.36
CA PRO A 72 -14.07 12.56 -5.52
C PRO A 72 -13.88 14.06 -5.32
N ARG A 73 -12.76 14.50 -4.72
CA ARG A 73 -12.45 15.93 -4.52
C ARG A 73 -11.89 16.60 -5.78
N PHE A 74 -11.57 15.81 -6.80
CA PHE A 74 -11.10 16.28 -8.10
C PHE A 74 -12.24 16.18 -9.12
N ALA A 75 -12.37 17.22 -9.94
CA ALA A 75 -13.31 17.20 -11.06
C ALA A 75 -12.88 16.14 -12.09
N ASP A 76 -13.84 15.55 -12.79
CA ASP A 76 -13.52 14.68 -13.92
C ASP A 76 -12.80 15.47 -15.01
N ALA A 77 -11.89 14.79 -15.71
CA ALA A 77 -11.08 15.37 -16.79
C ALA A 77 -10.32 16.66 -16.42
N SER A 78 -9.91 16.82 -15.17
CA SER A 78 -9.22 18.02 -14.67
C SER A 78 -7.75 17.81 -14.33
N VAL A 79 -7.28 16.57 -14.26
CA VAL A 79 -5.93 16.21 -13.82
C VAL A 79 -5.05 15.89 -15.01
N ASP A 80 -3.85 16.47 -15.07
CA ASP A 80 -2.87 16.20 -16.13
C ASP A 80 -2.21 14.82 -15.99
N MET A 81 -1.88 14.44 -14.77
CA MET A 81 -1.15 13.20 -14.46
C MET A 81 -1.55 12.66 -13.09
N VAL A 82 -1.64 11.34 -13.00
CA VAL A 82 -1.80 10.59 -11.75
C VAL A 82 -0.68 9.55 -11.70
N PHE A 83 -0.02 9.44 -10.54
CA PHE A 83 1.00 8.41 -10.28
C PHE A 83 0.54 7.53 -9.12
N VAL A 84 0.44 6.22 -9.34
CA VAL A 84 -0.03 5.22 -8.36
C VAL A 84 1.15 4.37 -7.89
N ASP A 85 1.44 4.42 -6.59
CA ASP A 85 2.48 3.64 -5.91
C ASP A 85 2.08 3.46 -4.44
N ALA A 86 1.13 2.54 -4.20
CA ALA A 86 0.40 2.41 -2.94
C ALA A 86 0.56 1.02 -2.30
N ASP A 87 -0.53 0.33 -1.98
CA ASP A 87 -0.56 -0.90 -1.16
C ASP A 87 -0.01 -2.16 -1.88
N HIS A 88 0.13 -2.10 -3.21
CA HIS A 88 0.66 -3.17 -4.07
C HIS A 88 -0.09 -4.51 -4.05
N SER A 89 -1.28 -4.57 -3.42
CA SER A 89 -2.25 -5.64 -3.67
C SER A 89 -2.94 -5.43 -5.01
N TYR A 90 -3.41 -6.52 -5.61
CA TYR A 90 -4.15 -6.48 -6.87
C TYR A 90 -5.41 -5.60 -6.73
N GLU A 91 -6.20 -5.82 -5.68
CA GLU A 91 -7.48 -5.15 -5.47
C GLU A 91 -7.30 -3.64 -5.24
N ALA A 92 -6.31 -3.23 -4.43
CA ALA A 92 -6.05 -1.82 -4.17
C ALA A 92 -5.52 -1.11 -5.42
N THR A 93 -4.59 -1.74 -6.15
CA THR A 93 -4.02 -1.18 -7.38
C THR A 93 -5.10 -0.97 -8.45
N LEU A 94 -5.94 -2.00 -8.68
CA LEU A 94 -7.04 -1.93 -9.62
C LEU A 94 -8.04 -0.83 -9.21
N GLN A 95 -8.39 -0.75 -7.92
CA GLN A 95 -9.29 0.28 -7.40
C GLN A 95 -8.72 1.70 -7.60
N ASP A 96 -7.42 1.90 -7.33
CA ASP A 96 -6.75 3.19 -7.53
C ASP A 96 -6.82 3.62 -9.00
N CYS A 97 -6.48 2.74 -9.94
CA CYS A 97 -6.59 3.02 -11.36
C CYS A 97 -8.03 3.40 -11.76
N GLN A 98 -9.03 2.63 -11.31
CA GLN A 98 -10.44 2.89 -11.62
C GLN A 98 -10.94 4.22 -11.05
N LEU A 99 -10.55 4.59 -9.82
CA LEU A 99 -10.98 5.82 -9.18
C LEU A 99 -10.35 7.07 -9.81
N TRP A 100 -9.08 6.98 -10.18
CA TRP A 100 -8.33 8.12 -10.69
C TRP A 100 -8.44 8.30 -12.20
N TRP A 101 -8.73 7.25 -12.97
CA TRP A 101 -8.86 7.33 -14.43
C TRP A 101 -9.86 8.39 -14.92
N PRO A 102 -11.08 8.51 -14.36
CA PRO A 102 -12.04 9.53 -14.77
C PRO A 102 -11.55 10.97 -14.52
N LYS A 103 -10.61 11.15 -13.58
CA LYS A 103 -10.06 12.45 -13.20
C LYS A 103 -9.04 12.98 -14.20
N LEU A 104 -8.37 12.10 -14.93
CA LEU A 104 -7.40 12.49 -15.95
C LEU A 104 -8.06 13.20 -17.12
N ARG A 105 -7.52 14.30 -17.61
CA ARG A 105 -8.01 14.88 -18.88
C ARG A 105 -7.66 13.98 -20.08
N VAL A 106 -8.23 14.28 -21.24
CA VAL A 106 -7.77 13.70 -22.50
C VAL A 106 -6.30 14.09 -22.73
N GLY A 107 -5.48 13.10 -23.12
CA GLY A 107 -4.03 13.21 -23.20
C GLY A 107 -3.33 13.24 -21.84
N GLY A 108 -4.05 13.03 -20.74
CA GLY A 108 -3.47 12.87 -19.41
C GLY A 108 -2.84 11.50 -19.21
N ILE A 109 -1.97 11.39 -18.22
CA ILE A 109 -1.15 10.19 -17.99
C ILE A 109 -1.55 9.51 -16.68
N LEU A 110 -1.92 8.23 -16.75
CA LEU A 110 -1.91 7.35 -15.59
C LEU A 110 -0.57 6.63 -15.57
N ALA A 111 0.20 6.83 -14.52
CA ALA A 111 1.49 6.18 -14.32
C ALA A 111 1.53 5.47 -12.98
N GLY A 112 2.54 4.63 -12.79
CA GLY A 112 2.81 3.99 -11.51
C GLY A 112 4.09 3.20 -11.54
N HIS A 113 4.35 2.50 -10.45
CA HIS A 113 5.57 1.73 -10.24
C HIS A 113 5.25 0.21 -10.14
N ASP A 114 6.31 -0.58 -9.97
CA ASP A 114 6.27 -2.02 -9.71
C ASP A 114 5.72 -2.92 -10.84
N PHE A 115 5.67 -2.40 -12.06
CA PHE A 115 5.31 -3.18 -13.24
C PHE A 115 6.46 -4.13 -13.61
N GLY A 116 6.18 -5.43 -13.58
CA GLY A 116 7.15 -6.50 -13.79
C GLY A 116 7.93 -6.93 -12.55
N SER A 117 8.05 -6.09 -11.52
CA SER A 117 8.67 -6.47 -10.23
C SER A 117 7.65 -7.08 -9.26
N ASN A 118 6.40 -6.60 -9.29
CA ASN A 118 5.30 -7.12 -8.49
C ASN A 118 4.23 -7.74 -9.41
N PRO A 119 4.00 -9.07 -9.34
CA PRO A 119 3.00 -9.74 -10.17
C PRO A 119 1.57 -9.22 -9.96
N GLN A 120 1.17 -8.90 -8.72
CA GLN A 120 -0.19 -8.43 -8.41
C GLN A 120 -0.44 -7.04 -8.99
N VAL A 121 0.54 -6.15 -8.88
CA VAL A 121 0.48 -4.83 -9.52
C VAL A 121 0.40 -5.00 -11.04
N SER A 122 1.27 -5.82 -11.63
CA SER A 122 1.31 -6.05 -13.07
C SER A 122 -0.02 -6.58 -13.62
N GLU A 123 -0.60 -7.57 -12.94
CA GLU A 123 -1.89 -8.15 -13.29
C GLU A 123 -3.01 -7.11 -13.20
N ALA A 124 -3.07 -6.33 -12.11
CA ALA A 124 -4.08 -5.27 -11.95
C ALA A 124 -4.00 -4.21 -13.04
N ILE A 125 -2.77 -3.80 -13.44
CA ILE A 125 -2.59 -2.83 -14.52
C ILE A 125 -3.00 -3.40 -15.88
N VAL A 126 -2.65 -4.65 -16.19
CA VAL A 126 -3.06 -5.31 -17.44
C VAL A 126 -4.59 -5.41 -17.51
N ASP A 127 -5.23 -5.90 -16.45
CA ASP A 127 -6.68 -6.03 -16.39
C ASP A 127 -7.38 -4.69 -16.52
N PHE A 128 -6.93 -3.68 -15.78
CA PHE A 128 -7.47 -2.33 -15.86
C PHE A 128 -7.41 -1.79 -17.30
N VAL A 129 -6.26 -1.94 -17.95
CA VAL A 129 -6.03 -1.44 -19.32
C VAL A 129 -6.88 -2.18 -20.34
N GLU A 130 -6.94 -3.51 -20.26
CA GLU A 130 -7.75 -4.31 -21.18
C GLU A 130 -9.23 -3.99 -21.02
N GLN A 131 -9.74 -3.88 -19.79
CA GLN A 131 -11.15 -3.59 -19.52
C GLN A 131 -11.55 -2.17 -19.89
N THR A 132 -10.65 -1.20 -19.73
CA THR A 132 -10.98 0.23 -19.86
C THR A 132 -10.61 0.80 -21.24
N LEU A 133 -9.51 0.33 -21.84
CA LEU A 133 -8.98 0.83 -23.11
C LEU A 133 -9.04 -0.22 -24.23
N GLY A 134 -9.28 -1.48 -23.90
CA GLY A 134 -9.37 -2.59 -24.85
C GLY A 134 -8.05 -3.35 -25.05
N PRO A 135 -8.11 -4.54 -25.67
CA PRO A 135 -6.99 -5.50 -25.73
C PRO A 135 -5.80 -5.05 -26.60
N GLN A 136 -5.94 -3.96 -27.37
CA GLN A 136 -4.86 -3.40 -28.19
C GLN A 136 -4.22 -2.15 -27.58
N ALA A 137 -4.67 -1.75 -26.38
CA ALA A 137 -4.11 -0.62 -25.68
C ALA A 137 -2.64 -0.88 -25.31
N LYS A 138 -1.85 0.19 -25.29
CA LYS A 138 -0.42 0.13 -25.00
C LYS A 138 -0.16 0.51 -23.56
N ILE A 139 0.56 -0.36 -22.86
CA ILE A 139 1.25 -0.04 -21.61
C ILE A 139 2.68 0.31 -21.99
N HIS A 140 3.09 1.52 -21.67
CA HIS A 140 4.47 1.94 -21.82
C HIS A 140 5.22 1.59 -20.54
N VAL A 141 6.40 1.00 -20.68
CA VAL A 141 7.30 0.70 -19.56
C VAL A 141 8.57 1.53 -19.71
N ASP A 142 9.09 1.99 -18.59
CA ASP A 142 10.33 2.79 -18.51
C ASP A 142 11.29 2.14 -17.50
N ALA A 143 12.41 2.80 -17.22
CA ALA A 143 13.35 2.40 -16.20
C ALA A 143 12.68 2.24 -14.83
N ASP A 144 13.29 1.40 -13.99
CA ASP A 144 12.87 1.20 -12.59
C ASP A 144 11.39 0.80 -12.49
N TRP A 145 10.98 -0.24 -13.25
CA TRP A 145 9.64 -0.85 -13.22
C TRP A 145 8.45 0.13 -13.34
N THR A 146 8.72 1.33 -13.85
CA THR A 146 7.71 2.37 -14.00
C THR A 146 6.90 2.07 -15.26
N PHE A 147 5.59 2.27 -15.18
CA PHE A 147 4.71 2.18 -16.33
C PHE A 147 3.91 3.46 -16.51
N TYR A 148 3.38 3.66 -17.71
CA TYR A 148 2.34 4.65 -17.95
C TYR A 148 1.41 4.28 -19.11
N VAL A 149 0.21 4.84 -19.03
CA VAL A 149 -0.86 4.72 -20.02
C VAL A 149 -1.43 6.11 -20.28
N ILE A 150 -1.67 6.43 -21.55
CA ILE A 150 -2.21 7.74 -21.94
C ILE A 150 -3.73 7.62 -22.09
N ARG A 151 -4.48 8.52 -21.43
CA ARG A 151 -5.92 8.64 -21.62
C ARG A 151 -6.23 9.21 -23.00
N ALA A 152 -6.46 8.35 -23.97
CA ALA A 152 -6.93 8.75 -25.29
C ALA A 152 -8.30 9.44 -25.19
N GLY A 153 -8.56 10.40 -26.07
CA GLY A 153 -9.92 10.91 -26.26
C GLY A 153 -10.80 9.79 -26.80
N SER A 154 -12.10 9.83 -26.53
CA SER A 154 -13.02 8.98 -27.28
C SER A 154 -12.83 9.33 -28.75
N MET A 155 -12.32 8.39 -29.55
CA MET A 155 -12.53 8.45 -30.99
C MET A 155 -14.04 8.41 -31.15
N ALA A 156 -14.67 9.56 -31.42
CA ALA A 156 -15.99 9.53 -32.02
C ALA A 156 -15.84 8.62 -33.23
N ALA A 157 -16.55 7.49 -33.23
CA ALA A 157 -16.56 6.59 -34.36
C ALA A 157 -16.88 7.47 -35.58
N ALA A 158 -15.91 7.62 -36.48
CA ALA A 158 -16.12 8.32 -37.73
C ALA A 158 -17.25 7.56 -38.44
N GLN A 159 -18.43 8.17 -38.48
CA GLN A 159 -19.55 7.74 -39.31
C GLN A 159 -19.26 8.05 -40.77
#